data_AF-A0A2Y9BSR4-F1
#
_entry.id   AF-A0A2Y9BSR4-F1
#
_cell.length_a   1.000
_cell.length_b   1.000
_cell.length_c   1.000
_cell.angle_alpha   90.00
_cell.angle_beta   90.00
_cell.angle_gamma   90.00
#
_symmetry.space_group_name_H-M   'P 1'
#
loop_
_entity.id
_entity.type
_entity.pdbx_description
1 polymer ?
#
loop_
_entity_poly.entity_id
_entity_poly.type
_entity_poly.pdbx_seq_one_letter_code
_entity_poly.pdbx_strand_id
1 'polypeptide(L)'
;MALDLPGFGSLACTGSLPADMVGELTTSVIARIAAVVRGPWVLLGHSMGGKVTSSVAARTLSGNIGLFGLIGVILLAPSPPTPEPMDEDRRDTMLGWATGGPIRGSDAAEFIEQNVASPLPAADQGAVRSSITGCSPAVWRQWLTTGSKQDVSDQIGVLPLPALILGGDQDDDLGAAAQPRLHAGTYPRASYVTVPDCGHLIALEQPEFLAAAVADYLHEQSLTAPLVPDQWCALIASERTIPAVRRSLAARAIPDDPSYTPKVLSARQLTTLRLLAEVVVPQVDPAIDVAARVDAQLARGEGDGWRPDGQPPDPEAYRSALDQLAGTSIDEHTVSALIDNPALRSWFEDARVDLIRQWLGHPASMARIGYDGFAAGSIATIGRGYHLLGPGERDAWEPQELGTTL
;
A
#
# COMPACT_ATOMS: atom_id res chain seq x y z
N MET A 1 -8.14 13.18 5.20
CA MET A 1 -9.45 12.93 5.85
C MET A 1 -9.19 12.21 7.17
N ALA A 2 -9.89 12.58 8.25
CA ALA A 2 -9.87 11.85 9.52
C ALA A 2 -11.16 11.03 9.67
N LEU A 3 -11.07 9.85 10.29
CA LEU A 3 -12.18 8.91 10.45
C LEU A 3 -12.41 8.60 11.92
N ASP A 4 -13.64 8.80 12.39
CA ASP A 4 -14.06 8.29 13.68
C ASP A 4 -14.31 6.78 13.59
N LEU A 5 -13.65 6.03 14.48
CA LEU A 5 -13.87 4.60 14.65
C LEU A 5 -15.07 4.34 15.58
N PRO A 6 -15.80 3.22 15.41
CA PRO A 6 -16.86 2.81 16.34
C PRO A 6 -16.37 2.88 17.80
N GLY A 7 -17.08 3.63 18.64
CA GLY A 7 -16.70 3.88 20.04
C GLY A 7 -15.89 5.15 20.30
N PHE A 8 -15.56 5.92 19.26
CA PHE A 8 -14.75 7.14 19.36
C PHE A 8 -15.40 8.30 18.61
N GLY A 9 -15.06 9.54 18.99
CA GLY A 9 -15.51 10.76 18.31
C GLY A 9 -17.04 10.81 18.15
N SER A 10 -17.52 11.06 16.92
CA SER A 10 -18.95 11.11 16.59
C SER A 10 -19.67 9.76 16.76
N LEU A 11 -18.95 8.67 17.02
CA LEU A 11 -19.45 7.31 17.20
C LEU A 11 -19.23 6.82 18.64
N ALA A 12 -18.98 7.72 19.59
CA ALA A 12 -18.80 7.41 21.01
C ALA A 12 -19.97 6.62 21.64
N CYS A 13 -21.19 6.75 21.10
CA CYS A 13 -22.36 6.01 21.60
C CYS A 13 -22.38 4.52 21.20
N THR A 14 -21.40 4.03 20.44
CA THR A 14 -21.32 2.61 20.08
C THR A 14 -21.16 1.75 21.34
N GLY A 15 -22.04 0.74 21.48
CA GLY A 15 -21.93 -0.28 22.54
C GLY A 15 -20.81 -1.29 22.27
N SER A 16 -20.92 -2.49 22.85
CA SER A 16 -19.98 -3.57 22.53
C SER A 16 -20.07 -3.96 21.05
N LEU A 17 -18.91 -4.21 20.46
CA LEU A 17 -18.75 -4.72 19.10
C LEU A 17 -18.85 -6.26 19.08
N PRO A 18 -18.98 -6.89 17.90
CA PRO A 18 -18.87 -8.34 17.75
C PRO A 18 -17.53 -8.90 18.26
N ALA A 19 -17.44 -10.23 18.45
CA ALA A 19 -16.22 -10.88 18.93
C ALA A 19 -15.01 -10.66 18.02
N ASP A 20 -15.23 -10.60 16.70
CA ASP A 20 -14.23 -10.12 15.75
C ASP A 20 -14.21 -8.58 15.70
N MET A 21 -13.65 -7.98 16.75
CA MET A 21 -13.60 -6.52 16.90
C MET A 21 -12.74 -5.88 15.81
N VAL A 22 -11.56 -6.43 15.52
CA VAL A 22 -10.67 -5.91 14.45
C VAL A 22 -11.36 -5.98 13.09
N GLY A 23 -12.06 -7.07 12.77
CA GLY A 23 -12.82 -7.19 11.54
C GLY A 23 -13.97 -6.18 11.43
N GLU A 24 -14.66 -5.88 12.53
CA GLU A 24 -15.72 -4.86 12.57
C GLU A 24 -15.16 -3.45 12.35
N LEU A 25 -14.08 -3.08 13.06
CA LEU A 25 -13.38 -1.81 12.86
C LEU A 25 -12.89 -1.66 11.42
N THR A 26 -12.32 -2.73 10.86
CA THR A 26 -11.85 -2.78 9.47
C THR A 26 -12.99 -2.53 8.48
N THR A 27 -14.14 -3.19 8.67
CA THR A 27 -15.33 -3.00 7.83
C THR A 27 -15.84 -1.56 7.90
N SER A 28 -15.84 -0.99 9.10
CA SER A 28 -16.25 0.39 9.36
C SER A 28 -15.34 1.43 8.67
N VAL A 29 -14.02 1.19 8.66
CA VAL A 29 -13.05 2.03 7.93
C VAL A 29 -13.22 1.89 6.42
N ILE A 30 -13.35 0.66 5.90
CA ILE A 30 -13.57 0.39 4.48
C ILE A 30 -14.80 1.14 3.96
N ALA A 31 -15.92 1.08 4.69
CA ALA A 31 -17.15 1.77 4.31
C ALA A 31 -16.97 3.29 4.21
N ARG A 32 -16.20 3.90 5.13
CA ARG A 32 -15.91 5.34 5.12
C ARG A 32 -14.99 5.74 3.98
N ILE A 33 -13.95 4.94 3.69
CA ILE A 33 -13.07 5.18 2.54
C ILE A 33 -13.88 5.08 1.25
N ALA A 34 -14.69 4.03 1.09
CA ALA A 34 -15.51 3.81 -0.10
C ALA A 34 -16.52 4.96 -0.35
N ALA A 35 -17.01 5.60 0.72
CA ALA A 35 -17.96 6.71 0.57
C ALA A 35 -17.36 7.94 -0.12
N VAL A 36 -16.06 8.22 0.07
CA VAL A 36 -15.48 9.55 -0.23
C VAL A 36 -14.20 9.52 -1.07
N VAL A 37 -13.41 8.45 -1.02
CA VAL A 37 -12.14 8.36 -1.75
C VAL A 37 -12.39 7.83 -3.15
N ARG A 38 -11.85 8.50 -4.16
CA ARG A 38 -11.98 8.12 -5.58
C ARG A 38 -10.65 7.98 -6.29
N GLY A 39 -9.59 8.61 -5.81
CA GLY A 39 -8.24 8.55 -6.36
C GLY A 39 -7.28 7.68 -5.56
N PRO A 40 -5.98 7.73 -5.86
CA PRO A 40 -4.92 7.13 -5.07
C PRO A 40 -4.88 7.67 -3.63
N TRP A 41 -4.52 6.84 -2.68
CA TRP A 41 -4.53 7.17 -1.26
C TRP A 41 -3.49 6.39 -0.46
N VAL A 42 -3.04 7.02 0.61
CA VAL A 42 -2.29 6.38 1.71
C VAL A 42 -3.18 6.27 2.93
N LEU A 43 -2.95 5.24 3.76
CA LEU A 43 -3.66 5.08 5.02
C LEU A 43 -2.72 5.28 6.19
N LEU A 44 -3.08 6.21 7.09
CA LEU A 44 -2.36 6.44 8.33
C LEU A 44 -3.10 5.77 9.49
N GLY A 45 -2.38 4.95 10.27
CA GLY A 45 -2.88 4.32 11.48
C GLY A 45 -1.98 4.58 12.68
N HIS A 46 -2.56 4.91 13.84
CA HIS A 46 -1.82 5.10 15.09
C HIS A 46 -2.27 4.07 16.12
N SER A 47 -1.32 3.39 16.79
CA SER A 47 -1.60 2.45 17.88
C SER A 47 -2.57 1.35 17.42
N MET A 48 -3.73 1.18 18.07
CA MET A 48 -4.84 0.33 17.61
C MET A 48 -5.13 0.48 16.10
N GLY A 49 -5.10 1.71 15.60
CA GLY A 49 -5.34 2.03 14.20
C GLY A 49 -4.32 1.39 13.25
N GLY A 50 -3.14 1.02 13.73
CA GLY A 50 -2.14 0.26 12.97
C GLY A 50 -2.62 -1.13 12.59
N LYS A 51 -3.13 -1.91 13.57
CA LYS A 51 -3.72 -3.24 13.32
C LYS A 51 -4.89 -3.17 12.34
N VAL A 52 -5.75 -2.16 12.50
CA VAL A 52 -6.89 -1.91 11.58
C VAL A 52 -6.39 -1.53 10.19
N THR A 53 -5.37 -0.66 10.08
CA THR A 53 -4.76 -0.25 8.81
C THR A 53 -4.20 -1.42 8.03
N SER A 54 -3.47 -2.33 8.69
CA SER A 54 -2.94 -3.56 8.08
C SER A 54 -4.06 -4.47 7.55
N SER A 55 -5.16 -4.59 8.30
CA SER A 55 -6.33 -5.37 7.86
C SER A 55 -7.06 -4.73 6.67
N VAL A 56 -7.22 -3.39 6.67
CA VAL A 56 -7.78 -2.64 5.53
C VAL A 56 -6.90 -2.81 4.29
N ALA A 57 -5.57 -2.73 4.45
CA ALA A 57 -4.62 -2.91 3.37
C ALA A 57 -4.72 -4.31 2.75
N ALA A 58 -4.70 -5.37 3.57
CA ALA A 58 -4.86 -6.75 3.12
C ALA A 58 -6.18 -6.96 2.35
N ARG A 59 -7.31 -6.47 2.90
CA ARG A 59 -8.61 -6.59 2.24
C ARG A 59 -8.67 -5.80 0.93
N THR A 60 -8.07 -4.61 0.86
CA THR A 60 -7.97 -3.80 -0.37
C THR A 60 -7.19 -4.55 -1.44
N LEU A 61 -6.00 -5.06 -1.12
CA LEU A 61 -5.16 -5.80 -2.07
C LEU A 61 -5.75 -7.15 -2.48
N SER A 62 -6.63 -7.75 -1.67
CA SER A 62 -7.31 -9.00 -2.01
C SER A 62 -8.17 -8.90 -3.29
N GLY A 63 -8.58 -7.68 -3.66
CA GLY A 63 -9.50 -7.40 -4.76
C GLY A 63 -10.96 -7.77 -4.46
N ASN A 64 -11.28 -8.32 -3.28
CA ASN A 64 -12.63 -8.80 -2.96
C ASN A 64 -13.58 -7.70 -2.46
N ILE A 65 -13.05 -6.52 -2.14
CA ILE A 65 -13.84 -5.36 -1.71
C ILE A 65 -13.83 -4.28 -2.80
N GLY A 66 -14.82 -3.38 -2.77
CA GLY A 66 -14.95 -2.26 -3.70
C GLY A 66 -14.02 -1.08 -3.38
N LEU A 67 -12.75 -1.36 -3.09
CA LEU A 67 -11.70 -0.35 -2.89
C LEU A 67 -10.55 -0.59 -3.86
N PHE A 68 -9.93 0.49 -4.29
CA PHE A 68 -8.73 0.51 -5.12
C PHE A 68 -7.94 1.79 -4.84
N GLY A 69 -6.66 1.83 -5.22
CA GLY A 69 -5.83 3.04 -5.14
C GLY A 69 -4.96 3.16 -3.89
N LEU A 70 -4.85 2.12 -3.06
CA LEU A 70 -3.92 2.12 -1.93
C LEU A 70 -2.47 2.06 -2.44
N ILE A 71 -1.71 3.13 -2.22
CA ILE A 71 -0.32 3.25 -2.69
C ILE A 71 0.73 3.10 -1.58
N GLY A 72 0.32 3.11 -0.31
CA GLY A 72 1.23 3.00 0.84
C GLY A 72 0.51 3.14 2.18
N VAL A 73 1.23 2.85 3.28
CA VAL A 73 0.73 3.03 4.64
C VAL A 73 1.72 3.81 5.50
N ILE A 74 1.20 4.58 6.46
CA ILE A 74 1.97 5.29 7.47
C ILE A 74 1.47 4.82 8.83
N LEU A 75 2.36 4.30 9.67
CA LEU A 75 2.00 3.67 10.92
C LEU A 75 2.76 4.33 12.08
N LEU A 76 2.02 4.86 13.06
CA LEU A 76 2.56 5.53 14.23
C LEU A 76 2.40 4.62 15.44
N ALA A 77 3.50 4.26 16.11
CA ALA A 77 3.55 3.29 17.21
C ALA A 77 2.52 2.15 17.07
N PRO A 78 2.44 1.47 15.90
CA PRO A 78 1.29 0.64 15.57
C PRO A 78 1.23 -0.66 16.38
N SER A 79 0.02 -1.01 16.79
CA SER A 79 -0.30 -2.38 17.21
C SER A 79 0.01 -3.37 16.08
N PRO A 80 0.75 -4.46 16.35
CA PRO A 80 1.06 -5.48 15.35
C PRO A 80 -0.19 -6.24 14.91
N PRO A 81 -0.18 -6.94 13.76
CA PRO A 81 -1.21 -7.94 13.43
C PRO A 81 -1.36 -9.07 14.46
N THR A 82 -0.31 -9.35 15.22
CA THR A 82 -0.30 -10.33 16.32
C THR A 82 -0.93 -9.75 17.59
N PRO A 83 -1.10 -10.54 18.67
CA PRO A 83 -1.42 -9.97 19.98
C PRO A 83 -0.39 -8.93 20.41
N GLU A 84 -0.87 -7.85 21.03
CA GLU A 84 0.00 -6.77 21.51
C GLU A 84 0.90 -7.22 22.67
N PRO A 85 2.19 -6.85 22.64
CA PRO A 85 2.97 -6.82 23.86
C PRO A 85 2.39 -5.73 24.76
N MET A 86 1.84 -6.13 25.91
CA MET A 86 1.29 -5.22 26.90
C MET A 86 1.39 -5.89 28.26
N ASP A 87 1.99 -5.19 29.22
CA ASP A 87 2.02 -5.59 30.62
C ASP A 87 0.59 -5.80 31.19
N GLU A 88 0.39 -6.89 31.93
CA GLU A 88 -0.94 -7.27 32.44
C GLU A 88 -1.40 -6.36 33.59
N ASP A 89 -0.50 -5.85 34.43
CA ASP A 89 -0.87 -4.92 35.51
C ASP A 89 -1.30 -3.56 34.92
N ARG A 90 -0.60 -3.09 33.88
CA ARG A 90 -1.02 -1.93 33.09
C ARG A 90 -2.39 -2.15 32.45
N ARG A 91 -2.62 -3.33 31.87
CA ARG A 91 -3.92 -3.69 31.27
C ARG A 91 -5.05 -3.67 32.29
N ASP A 92 -4.86 -4.29 33.45
CA ASP A 92 -5.87 -4.35 34.51
C ASP A 92 -6.19 -2.95 35.06
N THR A 93 -5.17 -2.09 35.18
CA THR A 93 -5.36 -0.67 35.53
C THR A 93 -6.25 0.05 34.51
N MET A 94 -5.94 -0.08 33.22
CA MET A 94 -6.72 0.55 32.14
C MET A 94 -8.13 -0.01 32.02
N LEU A 95 -8.34 -1.29 32.35
CA LEU A 95 -9.68 -1.90 32.44
C LEU A 95 -10.50 -1.30 33.60
N GLY A 96 -9.85 -1.03 34.73
CA GLY A 96 -10.46 -0.42 35.91
C GLY A 96 -11.08 0.95 35.61
N TRP A 97 -10.41 1.78 34.82
CA TRP A 97 -10.87 3.14 34.47
C TRP A 97 -12.24 3.18 33.78
N ALA A 98 -12.59 2.13 33.03
CA ALA A 98 -13.85 2.03 32.29
C ALA A 98 -14.89 1.10 32.96
N THR A 99 -14.59 0.54 34.13
CA THR A 99 -15.49 -0.42 34.82
C THR A 99 -16.73 0.27 35.41
N GLY A 100 -16.58 1.51 35.89
CA GLY A 100 -17.66 2.29 36.53
C GLY A 100 -18.47 3.18 35.59
N GLY A 101 -18.24 3.13 34.28
CA GLY A 101 -18.82 4.05 33.29
C GLY A 101 -17.75 4.81 32.51
N PRO A 102 -18.03 6.06 32.07
CA PRO A 102 -17.06 6.91 31.37
C PRO A 102 -15.73 7.04 32.12
N ILE A 103 -14.63 7.04 31.36
CA ILE A 103 -13.28 7.22 31.90
C ILE A 103 -13.21 8.58 32.60
N ARG A 104 -12.66 8.61 33.81
CA ARG A 104 -12.59 9.84 34.60
C ARG A 104 -11.49 10.76 34.07
N GLY A 105 -11.64 12.05 34.34
CA GLY A 105 -10.63 13.03 33.94
C GLY A 105 -9.26 12.86 34.62
N SER A 106 -9.22 12.26 35.82
CA SER A 106 -7.97 11.87 36.49
C SER A 106 -7.27 10.74 35.74
N ASP A 107 -8.04 9.71 35.39
CA ASP A 107 -7.56 8.49 34.75
C ASP A 107 -7.09 8.79 33.33
N ALA A 108 -7.79 9.68 32.62
CA ALA A 108 -7.35 10.19 31.32
C ALA A 108 -6.06 11.02 31.41
N ALA A 109 -5.84 11.76 32.51
CA ALA A 109 -4.60 12.50 32.71
C ALA A 109 -3.43 11.57 33.02
N GLU A 110 -3.65 10.53 33.84
CA GLU A 110 -2.70 9.45 34.10
C GLU A 110 -2.32 8.71 32.81
N PHE A 111 -3.31 8.37 31.97
CA PHE A 111 -3.03 7.76 30.66
C PHE A 111 -2.14 8.65 29.80
N ILE A 112 -2.39 9.96 29.73
CA ILE A 112 -1.54 10.88 28.96
C ILE A 112 -0.13 10.88 29.51
N GLU A 113 0.03 11.06 30.83
CA GLU A 113 1.35 11.11 31.49
C GLU A 113 2.17 9.85 31.24
N GLN A 114 1.54 8.67 31.22
CA GLN A 114 2.20 7.39 30.95
C GLN A 114 2.53 7.13 29.47
N ASN A 115 2.01 7.95 28.54
CA ASN A 115 2.13 7.72 27.10
C ASN A 115 2.88 8.85 26.37
N VAL A 116 3.44 9.82 27.08
CA VAL A 116 4.21 10.92 26.49
C VAL A 116 5.59 11.01 27.12
N ALA A 117 6.60 11.37 26.33
CA ALA A 117 7.96 11.64 26.80
C ALA A 117 8.03 12.95 27.59
N SER A 118 7.17 13.92 27.26
CA SER A 118 7.13 15.23 27.90
C SER A 118 5.71 15.80 27.92
N PRO A 119 5.38 16.67 28.89
CA PRO A 119 4.05 17.27 28.97
C PRO A 119 3.64 17.98 27.68
N LEU A 120 2.46 17.62 27.17
CA LEU A 120 1.89 18.24 25.98
C LEU A 120 1.49 19.71 26.24
N PRO A 121 1.41 20.55 25.20
CA PRO A 121 0.78 21.86 25.31
C PRO A 121 -0.63 21.75 25.90
N ALA A 122 -1.04 22.74 26.72
CA ALA A 122 -2.30 22.67 27.46
C ALA A 122 -3.55 22.48 26.57
N ALA A 123 -3.53 23.03 25.35
CA ALA A 123 -4.60 22.85 24.38
C ALA A 123 -4.70 21.39 23.91
N ASP A 124 -3.57 20.77 23.58
CA ASP A 124 -3.51 19.37 23.13
C ASP A 124 -3.83 18.41 24.26
N GLN A 125 -3.30 18.67 25.47
CA GLN A 125 -3.64 17.90 26.65
C GLN A 125 -5.16 17.93 26.93
N GLY A 126 -5.79 19.10 26.79
CA GLY A 126 -7.24 19.24 26.89
C GLY A 126 -8.02 18.45 25.84
N ALA A 127 -7.57 18.49 24.58
CA ALA A 127 -8.18 17.76 23.47
C ALA A 127 -8.06 16.24 23.65
N VAL A 128 -6.87 15.73 23.98
CA VAL A 128 -6.64 14.30 24.23
C VAL A 128 -7.47 13.81 25.41
N ARG A 129 -7.49 14.57 26.52
CA ARG A 129 -8.33 14.24 27.68
C ARG A 129 -9.81 14.20 27.32
N SER A 130 -10.29 15.14 26.51
CA SER A 130 -11.68 15.13 26.03
C SER A 130 -11.97 13.91 25.15
N SER A 131 -11.02 13.50 24.30
CA SER A 131 -11.16 12.32 23.46
C SER A 131 -11.23 11.02 24.29
N ILE A 132 -10.35 10.87 25.28
CA ILE A 132 -10.33 9.69 26.17
C ILE A 132 -11.61 9.62 27.00
N THR A 133 -11.98 10.72 27.67
CA THR A 133 -13.19 10.75 28.52
C THR A 133 -14.49 10.61 27.72
N GLY A 134 -14.47 10.97 26.44
CA GLY A 134 -15.57 10.78 25.50
C GLY A 134 -15.63 9.41 24.82
N CYS A 135 -14.64 8.53 25.02
CA CYS A 135 -14.64 7.19 24.42
C CYS A 135 -15.73 6.30 25.04
N SER A 136 -16.29 5.39 24.24
CA SER A 136 -17.18 4.32 24.72
C SER A 136 -16.46 3.43 25.74
N PRO A 137 -16.94 3.34 26.99
CA PRO A 137 -16.35 2.43 27.98
C PRO A 137 -16.47 0.96 27.59
N ALA A 138 -17.48 0.60 26.79
CA ALA A 138 -17.64 -0.75 26.29
C ALA A 138 -16.54 -1.09 25.28
N VAL A 139 -16.30 -0.21 24.30
CA VAL A 139 -15.28 -0.39 23.27
C VAL A 139 -13.88 -0.33 23.86
N TRP A 140 -13.61 0.60 24.79
CA TRP A 140 -12.34 0.67 25.52
C TRP A 140 -12.00 -0.66 26.20
N ARG A 141 -12.93 -1.20 27.00
CA ARG A 141 -12.72 -2.49 27.67
C ARG A 141 -12.56 -3.62 26.66
N GLN A 142 -13.39 -3.65 25.62
CA GLN A 142 -13.34 -4.71 24.62
C GLN A 142 -12.02 -4.71 23.83
N TRP A 143 -11.45 -3.54 23.57
CA TRP A 143 -10.11 -3.45 22.99
C TRP A 143 -9.09 -4.18 23.88
N LEU A 144 -9.06 -3.85 25.17
CA LEU A 144 -8.11 -4.43 26.13
C LEU A 144 -8.33 -5.93 26.39
N THR A 145 -9.59 -6.40 26.39
CA THR A 145 -9.91 -7.82 26.65
C THR A 145 -9.88 -8.70 25.39
N THR A 146 -10.07 -8.12 24.21
CA THR A 146 -10.30 -8.85 22.96
C THR A 146 -9.46 -8.30 21.83
N GLY A 147 -9.69 -7.05 21.40
CA GLY A 147 -9.08 -6.51 20.17
C GLY A 147 -7.55 -6.51 20.15
N SER A 148 -6.90 -6.06 21.22
CA SER A 148 -5.43 -6.07 21.37
C SER A 148 -4.88 -7.50 21.37
N LYS A 149 -5.66 -8.48 21.82
CA LYS A 149 -5.32 -9.91 21.87
C LYS A 149 -5.64 -10.68 20.60
N GLN A 150 -6.42 -10.12 19.67
CA GLN A 150 -6.74 -10.80 18.41
C GLN A 150 -5.48 -10.94 17.56
N ASP A 151 -5.15 -12.18 17.20
CA ASP A 151 -4.17 -12.48 16.17
C ASP A 151 -4.85 -12.51 14.80
N VAL A 152 -4.48 -11.56 13.96
CA VAL A 152 -4.95 -11.44 12.57
C VAL A 152 -3.80 -11.56 11.57
N SER A 153 -2.62 -12.01 12.02
CA SER A 153 -1.41 -12.10 11.20
C SER A 153 -1.60 -13.02 9.98
N ASP A 154 -2.20 -14.19 10.14
CA ASP A 154 -2.49 -15.12 9.05
C ASP A 154 -3.46 -14.54 8.01
N GLN A 155 -4.43 -13.74 8.46
CA GLN A 155 -5.42 -13.12 7.57
C GLN A 155 -4.83 -11.97 6.76
N ILE A 156 -3.85 -11.27 7.33
CA ILE A 156 -3.18 -10.12 6.71
C ILE A 156 -2.05 -10.58 5.79
N GLY A 157 -1.24 -11.55 6.24
CA GLY A 157 -0.09 -12.06 5.52
C GLY A 157 0.99 -11.00 5.28
N VAL A 158 1.72 -11.18 4.17
CA VAL A 158 2.77 -10.25 3.71
C VAL A 158 2.16 -9.20 2.79
N LEU A 159 2.36 -7.93 3.10
CA LEU A 159 1.89 -6.79 2.32
C LEU A 159 3.05 -6.19 1.51
N PRO A 160 3.01 -6.18 0.17
CA PRO A 160 4.08 -5.66 -0.68
C PRO A 160 4.11 -4.12 -0.76
N LEU A 161 3.34 -3.44 0.09
CA LEU A 161 3.23 -1.98 0.11
C LEU A 161 4.50 -1.34 0.68
N PRO A 162 4.95 -0.19 0.17
CA PRO A 162 5.85 0.65 0.93
C PRO A 162 5.15 1.06 2.24
N ALA A 163 5.87 1.06 3.35
CA ALA A 163 5.34 1.43 4.65
C ALA A 163 6.31 2.35 5.39
N LEU A 164 5.80 3.43 5.99
CA LEU A 164 6.55 4.21 6.97
C LEU A 164 6.08 3.81 8.36
N ILE A 165 6.97 3.28 9.19
CA ILE A 165 6.66 2.86 10.56
C ILE A 165 7.49 3.70 11.53
N LEU A 166 6.82 4.58 12.28
CA LEU A 166 7.45 5.44 13.26
C LEU A 166 7.15 4.93 14.68
N GLY A 167 8.15 4.96 15.55
CA GLY A 167 7.99 4.73 16.99
C GLY A 167 8.77 5.77 17.77
N GLY A 168 8.25 6.18 18.93
CA GLY A 168 8.98 7.00 19.87
C GLY A 168 10.14 6.23 20.53
N ASP A 169 11.25 6.90 20.82
CA ASP A 169 12.38 6.31 21.56
C ASP A 169 12.13 6.18 23.07
N GLN A 170 11.11 6.86 23.58
CA GLN A 170 10.64 6.83 24.97
C GLN A 170 9.22 6.27 25.08
N ASP A 171 8.75 5.56 24.05
CA ASP A 171 7.55 4.73 24.11
C ASP A 171 7.92 3.31 24.56
N ASP A 172 7.01 2.65 25.27
CA ASP A 172 7.24 1.38 25.95
C ASP A 172 7.17 0.19 24.95
N ASP A 173 6.16 -0.66 25.09
CA ASP A 173 6.02 -1.93 24.38
C ASP A 173 5.84 -1.75 22.85
N LEU A 174 5.41 -0.56 22.42
CA LEU A 174 5.22 -0.17 21.03
C LEU A 174 6.25 0.89 20.57
N GLY A 175 7.31 1.11 21.34
CA GLY A 175 8.38 2.04 20.95
C GLY A 175 9.22 1.59 19.76
N ALA A 176 10.08 2.50 19.29
CA ALA A 176 10.84 2.36 18.05
C ALA A 176 11.61 1.03 17.94
N ALA A 177 12.21 0.59 19.04
CA ALA A 177 13.00 -0.64 19.10
C ALA A 177 12.17 -1.92 18.87
N ALA A 178 10.89 -1.90 19.21
CA ALA A 178 10.00 -3.05 19.02
C ALA A 178 9.50 -3.19 17.58
N GLN A 179 9.36 -2.07 16.85
CA GLN A 179 8.66 -2.00 15.56
C GLN A 179 9.24 -2.94 14.49
N PRO A 180 10.57 -3.05 14.28
CA PRO A 180 11.12 -3.99 13.30
C PRO A 180 10.73 -5.45 13.57
N ARG A 181 10.79 -5.88 14.84
CA ARG A 181 10.44 -7.26 15.23
C ARG A 181 8.94 -7.53 15.04
N LEU A 182 8.11 -6.52 15.31
CA LEU A 182 6.66 -6.63 15.28
C LEU A 182 6.07 -6.62 13.86
N HIS A 183 6.73 -5.93 12.92
CA HIS A 183 6.13 -5.64 11.60
C HIS A 183 6.94 -6.11 10.39
N ALA A 184 8.21 -6.51 10.52
CA ALA A 184 9.03 -6.90 9.36
C ALA A 184 8.46 -8.09 8.57
N GLY A 185 7.75 -9.00 9.25
CA GLY A 185 7.05 -10.11 8.59
C GLY A 185 5.85 -9.67 7.74
N THR A 186 5.17 -8.59 8.13
CA THR A 186 4.01 -8.03 7.41
C THR A 186 4.43 -7.02 6.36
N TYR A 187 5.41 -6.17 6.66
CA TYR A 187 5.87 -5.08 5.80
C TYR A 187 7.36 -5.23 5.49
N PRO A 188 7.73 -6.07 4.51
CA PRO A 188 9.12 -6.26 4.11
C PRO A 188 9.77 -5.01 3.49
N ARG A 189 8.96 -4.05 3.03
CA ARG A 189 9.39 -2.76 2.47
C ARG A 189 9.19 -1.59 3.46
N ALA A 190 9.16 -1.88 4.77
CA ALA A 190 8.98 -0.84 5.77
C ALA A 190 10.29 -0.05 6.00
N SER A 191 10.16 1.27 6.00
CA SER A 191 11.13 2.19 6.59
C SER A 191 10.78 2.38 8.07
N TYR A 192 11.69 1.98 8.96
CA TYR A 192 11.54 2.14 10.40
C TYR A 192 12.24 3.42 10.86
N VAL A 193 11.49 4.32 11.48
CA VAL A 193 12.00 5.61 11.94
C VAL A 193 11.83 5.73 13.45
N THR A 194 12.94 5.94 14.14
CA THR A 194 12.95 6.32 15.56
C THR A 194 12.69 7.82 15.67
N VAL A 195 11.63 8.19 16.37
CA VAL A 195 11.32 9.58 16.68
C VAL A 195 12.01 9.94 18.01
N PRO A 196 12.95 10.89 18.02
CA PRO A 196 13.68 11.25 19.24
C PRO A 196 12.78 12.01 20.22
N ASP A 197 13.07 11.86 21.51
CA ASP A 197 12.38 12.56 22.61
C ASP A 197 10.85 12.44 22.50
N CYS A 198 10.36 11.24 22.21
CA CYS A 198 8.97 11.00 21.87
C CYS A 198 8.44 9.75 22.56
N GLY A 199 7.27 9.89 23.20
CA GLY A 199 6.47 8.79 23.68
C GLY A 199 5.54 8.24 22.60
N HIS A 200 4.38 7.76 23.03
CA HIS A 200 3.41 7.08 22.19
C HIS A 200 2.62 8.05 21.29
N LEU A 201 2.47 9.32 21.67
CA LEU A 201 1.59 10.29 20.99
C LEU A 201 2.36 11.12 19.95
N ILE A 202 3.03 10.45 19.02
CA ILE A 202 3.96 11.02 18.01
C ILE A 202 3.40 12.28 17.32
N ALA A 203 2.14 12.25 16.87
CA ALA A 203 1.54 13.37 16.14
C ALA A 203 1.34 14.64 16.98
N LEU A 204 1.35 14.53 18.31
CA LEU A 204 1.20 15.63 19.25
C LEU A 204 2.54 16.04 19.89
N GLU A 205 3.43 15.07 20.11
CA GLU A 205 4.73 15.31 20.72
C GLU A 205 5.76 15.85 19.72
N GLN A 206 5.76 15.33 18.50
CA GLN A 206 6.75 15.66 17.46
C GLN A 206 6.09 15.92 16.09
N PRO A 207 5.16 16.89 15.99
CA PRO A 207 4.38 17.12 14.78
C PRO A 207 5.23 17.54 13.56
N GLU A 208 6.26 18.37 13.75
CA GLU A 208 7.15 18.79 12.66
C GLU A 208 8.01 17.64 12.14
N PHE A 209 8.52 16.80 13.05
CA PHE A 209 9.28 15.61 12.68
C PHE A 209 8.40 14.63 11.88
N LEU A 210 7.18 14.39 12.36
CA LEU A 210 6.22 13.53 11.66
C LEU A 210 5.90 14.09 10.27
N ALA A 211 5.62 15.38 10.15
CA ALA A 211 5.30 16.01 8.87
C ALA A 211 6.46 15.87 7.86
N ALA A 212 7.71 16.09 8.31
CA ALA A 212 8.89 15.92 7.48
C ALA A 212 9.06 14.46 7.03
N ALA A 213 9.02 13.50 7.97
CA ALA A 213 9.17 12.08 7.66
C ALA A 213 8.08 11.57 6.71
N VAL A 214 6.84 12.06 6.84
CA VAL A 214 5.74 11.73 5.92
C VAL A 214 5.99 12.33 4.54
N ALA A 215 6.44 13.58 4.45
CA ALA A 215 6.74 14.21 3.16
C ALA A 215 7.86 13.47 2.43
N ASP A 216 8.94 13.13 3.13
CA ASP A 216 10.07 12.37 2.59
C ASP A 216 9.62 10.99 2.11
N TYR A 217 8.88 10.24 2.94
CA TYR A 217 8.32 8.93 2.54
C TYR A 217 7.41 9.02 1.31
N LEU A 218 6.53 10.02 1.25
CA LEU A 218 5.63 10.17 0.11
C LEU A 218 6.44 10.42 -1.17
N HIS A 219 7.44 11.30 -1.12
CA HIS A 219 8.28 11.63 -2.27
C HIS A 219 9.16 10.46 -2.70
N GLU A 220 9.81 9.80 -1.75
CA GLU A 220 10.83 8.79 -2.02
C GLU A 220 10.25 7.40 -2.27
N GLN A 221 9.05 7.07 -1.75
CA GLN A 221 8.55 5.69 -1.75
C GLN A 221 7.15 5.53 -2.37
N SER A 222 6.26 6.51 -2.22
CA SER A 222 4.85 6.36 -2.64
C SER A 222 4.52 7.05 -3.97
N LEU A 223 5.18 8.17 -4.27
CA LEU A 223 4.92 8.99 -5.46
C LEU A 223 5.99 8.79 -6.56
N THR A 224 6.67 7.65 -6.52
CA THR A 224 7.74 7.27 -7.48
C THR A 224 7.22 6.58 -8.74
N ALA A 225 5.92 6.29 -8.82
CA ALA A 225 5.27 5.66 -9.97
C ALA A 225 4.06 6.49 -10.45
N PRO A 226 3.61 6.33 -11.70
CA PRO A 226 2.47 7.07 -12.21
C PRO A 226 1.19 6.75 -11.43
N LEU A 227 0.50 7.80 -11.00
CA LEU A 227 -0.77 7.69 -10.30
C LEU A 227 -1.90 7.29 -11.25
N VAL A 228 -2.77 6.39 -10.79
CA VAL A 228 -3.99 6.02 -11.54
C VAL A 228 -5.03 7.14 -11.39
N PRO A 229 -5.58 7.71 -12.48
CA PRO A 229 -6.55 8.80 -12.35
C PRO A 229 -7.82 8.39 -11.61
N ASP A 230 -8.49 9.35 -10.97
CA ASP A 230 -9.63 9.11 -10.07
C ASP A 230 -10.78 8.33 -10.74
N GLN A 231 -11.13 8.65 -11.98
CA GLN A 231 -12.20 7.95 -12.69
C GLN A 231 -11.83 6.48 -12.98
N TRP A 232 -10.55 6.19 -13.20
CA TRP A 232 -10.03 4.84 -13.40
C TRP A 232 -9.96 4.07 -12.09
N CYS A 233 -9.52 4.71 -11.00
CA CYS A 233 -9.60 4.13 -9.66
C CYS A 233 -11.05 3.75 -9.30
N ALA A 234 -12.02 4.62 -9.57
CA ALA A 234 -13.44 4.36 -9.35
C ALA A 234 -13.96 3.20 -10.23
N LEU A 235 -13.57 3.13 -11.50
CA LEU A 235 -13.95 2.04 -12.40
C LEU A 235 -13.39 0.69 -11.91
N ILE A 236 -12.13 0.66 -11.49
CA ILE A 236 -11.47 -0.55 -10.98
C ILE A 236 -12.09 -0.99 -9.64
N ALA A 237 -12.49 -0.05 -8.79
CA ALA A 237 -13.20 -0.33 -7.54
C ALA A 237 -14.64 -0.85 -7.76
N SER A 238 -15.26 -0.54 -8.89
CA SER A 238 -16.66 -0.90 -9.19
C SER A 238 -16.88 -2.39 -9.44
N GLU A 239 -18.14 -2.82 -9.44
CA GLU A 239 -18.57 -4.20 -9.74
C GLU A 239 -18.25 -4.68 -11.16
N ARG A 240 -17.87 -3.76 -12.05
CA ARG A 240 -17.40 -4.08 -13.41
C ARG A 240 -16.03 -4.74 -13.44
N THR A 241 -15.24 -4.56 -12.39
CA THR A 241 -13.95 -5.22 -12.30
C THR A 241 -14.09 -6.43 -11.39
N ILE A 242 -13.97 -7.63 -11.96
CA ILE A 242 -14.03 -8.86 -11.18
C ILE A 242 -12.86 -8.92 -10.16
N PRO A 243 -13.02 -9.59 -9.01
CA PRO A 243 -12.05 -9.53 -7.92
C PRO A 243 -10.63 -9.93 -8.30
N ALA A 244 -10.47 -10.96 -9.15
CA ALA A 244 -9.17 -11.43 -9.62
C ALA A 244 -8.42 -10.37 -10.46
N VAL A 245 -9.15 -9.61 -11.27
CA VAL A 245 -8.60 -8.51 -12.08
C VAL A 245 -8.29 -7.33 -11.18
N ARG A 246 -9.19 -6.95 -10.26
CA ARG A 246 -8.94 -5.88 -9.27
C ARG A 246 -7.69 -6.14 -8.44
N ARG A 247 -7.51 -7.39 -7.97
CA ARG A 247 -6.29 -7.82 -7.26
C ARG A 247 -5.04 -7.62 -8.10
N SER A 248 -5.07 -8.07 -9.35
CA SER A 248 -3.93 -7.97 -10.26
C SER A 248 -3.57 -6.50 -10.55
N LEU A 249 -4.57 -5.66 -10.79
CA LEU A 249 -4.37 -4.23 -11.00
C LEU A 249 -3.89 -3.53 -9.73
N ALA A 250 -4.38 -3.93 -8.55
CA ALA A 250 -3.97 -3.34 -7.28
C ALA A 250 -2.50 -3.64 -7.02
N ALA A 251 -2.07 -4.89 -7.23
CA ALA A 251 -0.66 -5.27 -7.12
C ALA A 251 0.25 -4.48 -8.09
N ARG A 252 -0.21 -4.23 -9.31
CA ARG A 252 0.57 -3.49 -10.32
C ARG A 252 0.61 -1.98 -10.08
N ALA A 253 -0.38 -1.43 -9.39
CA ALA A 253 -0.46 -0.02 -9.02
C ALA A 253 0.39 0.35 -7.79
N ILE A 254 0.91 -0.66 -7.06
CA ILE A 254 1.84 -0.42 -5.97
C ILE A 254 3.13 0.18 -6.57
N PRO A 255 3.65 1.29 -6.02
CA PRO A 255 4.92 1.87 -6.46
C PRO A 255 6.06 0.86 -6.39
N ASP A 256 6.90 0.85 -7.42
CA ASP A 256 8.10 0.00 -7.47
C ASP A 256 9.05 0.37 -6.33
N ASP A 257 9.88 -0.58 -5.89
CA ASP A 257 10.86 -0.35 -4.82
C ASP A 257 12.05 0.47 -5.36
N PRO A 258 12.29 1.71 -4.90
CA PRO A 258 13.44 2.50 -5.33
C PRO A 258 14.78 1.83 -4.98
N SER A 259 14.77 0.97 -3.96
CA SER A 259 15.91 0.18 -3.50
C SER A 259 15.95 -1.24 -4.08
N TYR A 260 15.16 -1.51 -5.14
CA TYR A 260 15.06 -2.83 -5.74
C TYR A 260 16.43 -3.46 -6.02
N THR A 261 16.69 -4.59 -5.37
CA THR A 261 17.89 -5.41 -5.61
C THR A 261 17.54 -6.51 -6.63
N PRO A 262 18.27 -6.61 -7.74
CA PRO A 262 17.96 -7.59 -8.76
C PRO A 262 18.15 -9.02 -8.25
N LYS A 263 17.26 -9.91 -8.69
CA LYS A 263 17.17 -11.31 -8.25
C LYS A 263 17.82 -12.26 -9.24
N VAL A 264 17.78 -11.93 -10.53
CA VAL A 264 18.33 -12.74 -11.62
C VAL A 264 19.50 -12.03 -12.29
N LEU A 265 19.33 -10.75 -12.57
CA LEU A 265 20.33 -9.91 -13.19
C LEU A 265 21.36 -9.42 -12.16
N SER A 266 22.54 -9.04 -12.65
CA SER A 266 23.47 -8.21 -11.86
C SER A 266 23.00 -6.75 -11.86
N ALA A 267 23.48 -5.95 -10.89
CA ALA A 267 23.20 -4.51 -10.84
C ALA A 267 23.56 -3.78 -12.15
N ARG A 268 24.67 -4.18 -12.79
CA ARG A 268 25.09 -3.64 -14.09
C ARG A 268 24.11 -4.02 -15.19
N GLN A 269 23.70 -5.28 -15.27
CA GLN A 269 22.74 -5.75 -16.28
C GLN A 269 21.37 -5.10 -16.10
N LEU A 270 20.88 -4.94 -14.87
CA LEU A 270 19.64 -4.20 -14.61
C LEU A 270 19.75 -2.74 -15.05
N THR A 271 20.88 -2.09 -14.82
CA THR A 271 21.13 -0.71 -15.29
C THR A 271 21.07 -0.64 -16.81
N THR A 272 21.72 -1.56 -17.52
CA THR A 272 21.63 -1.63 -19.00
C THR A 272 20.20 -1.87 -19.47
N LEU A 273 19.43 -2.72 -18.78
CA LEU A 273 18.03 -2.97 -19.13
C LEU A 273 17.13 -1.75 -18.89
N ARG A 274 17.38 -0.96 -17.83
CA ARG A 274 16.68 0.31 -17.59
C ARG A 274 16.93 1.31 -18.74
N LEU A 275 18.19 1.46 -19.16
CA LEU A 275 18.52 2.31 -20.32
C LEU A 275 17.86 1.83 -21.62
N LEU A 276 17.79 0.51 -21.83
CA LEU A 276 17.05 -0.05 -22.96
C LEU A 276 15.55 0.23 -22.87
N ALA A 277 14.97 0.11 -21.67
CA ALA A 277 13.56 0.36 -21.43
C ALA A 277 13.16 1.83 -21.70
N GLU A 278 14.03 2.79 -21.37
CA GLU A 278 13.82 4.22 -21.64
C GLU A 278 13.61 4.50 -23.14
N VAL A 279 14.29 3.76 -24.01
CA VAL A 279 14.16 3.90 -25.48
C VAL A 279 12.99 3.07 -26.02
N VAL A 280 12.82 1.84 -25.53
CA VAL A 280 11.79 0.91 -26.04
C VAL A 280 10.37 1.32 -25.61
N VAL A 281 10.23 1.80 -24.37
CA VAL A 281 8.96 2.27 -23.81
C VAL A 281 9.20 3.64 -23.15
N PRO A 282 9.26 4.72 -23.94
CA PRO A 282 9.44 6.07 -23.38
C PRO A 282 8.28 6.43 -22.45
N GLN A 283 8.61 6.90 -21.25
CA GLN A 283 7.66 7.26 -20.21
C GLN A 283 7.78 8.75 -19.85
N VAL A 284 6.73 9.29 -19.21
CA VAL A 284 6.76 10.61 -18.59
C VAL A 284 6.82 10.39 -17.09
N ASP A 285 7.69 11.12 -16.40
CA ASP A 285 7.86 10.97 -14.96
C ASP A 285 6.60 11.35 -14.16
N PRO A 286 6.34 10.67 -13.02
CA PRO A 286 7.08 9.51 -12.51
C PRO A 286 6.85 8.25 -13.35
N ALA A 287 7.91 7.48 -13.61
CA ALA A 287 7.89 6.30 -14.50
C ALA A 287 7.76 4.97 -13.75
N ILE A 288 7.26 3.95 -14.44
CA ILE A 288 7.26 2.56 -13.95
C ILE A 288 8.65 1.97 -14.18
N ASP A 289 9.25 1.32 -13.17
CA ASP A 289 10.51 0.60 -13.34
C ASP A 289 10.25 -0.77 -14.00
N VAL A 290 9.91 -0.72 -15.29
CA VAL A 290 9.59 -1.90 -16.09
C VAL A 290 10.75 -2.89 -16.14
N ALA A 291 12.00 -2.43 -16.07
CA ALA A 291 13.17 -3.29 -16.06
C ALA A 291 13.28 -4.10 -14.75
N ALA A 292 13.05 -3.46 -13.59
CA ALA A 292 12.98 -4.17 -12.31
C ALA A 292 11.83 -5.19 -12.30
N ARG A 293 10.68 -4.84 -12.89
CA ARG A 293 9.54 -5.77 -13.03
C ARG A 293 9.88 -6.97 -13.91
N VAL A 294 10.64 -6.77 -15.00
CA VAL A 294 11.14 -7.86 -15.85
C VAL A 294 12.12 -8.76 -15.07
N ASP A 295 13.08 -8.20 -14.32
CA ASP A 295 13.96 -9.01 -13.47
C ASP A 295 13.15 -9.83 -12.44
N ALA A 296 12.13 -9.23 -11.82
CA ALA A 296 11.26 -9.93 -10.90
C ALA A 296 10.42 -11.02 -11.58
N GLN A 297 9.97 -10.80 -12.83
CA GLN A 297 9.28 -11.78 -13.67
C GLN A 297 10.19 -12.98 -13.96
N LEU A 298 11.44 -12.74 -14.39
CA LEU A 298 12.44 -13.78 -14.61
C LEU A 298 12.68 -14.61 -13.34
N ALA A 299 12.74 -13.95 -12.17
CA ALA A 299 12.92 -14.63 -10.89
C ALA A 299 11.78 -15.58 -10.53
N ARG A 300 10.55 -15.27 -11.01
CA ARG A 300 9.36 -16.12 -10.81
C ARG A 300 9.24 -17.23 -11.88
N GLY A 301 10.12 -17.24 -12.88
CA GLY A 301 10.02 -18.16 -14.02
C GLY A 301 8.80 -17.90 -14.90
N GLU A 302 8.32 -16.65 -14.92
CA GLU A 302 7.19 -16.24 -15.75
C GLU A 302 7.70 -15.87 -17.15
N GLY A 303 7.17 -16.52 -18.18
CA GLY A 303 7.46 -16.23 -19.59
C GLY A 303 6.25 -16.60 -20.46
N ASP A 304 6.38 -16.44 -21.77
CA ASP A 304 5.37 -16.95 -22.72
C ASP A 304 5.42 -18.50 -22.86
N GLY A 305 6.46 -19.12 -22.29
CA GLY A 305 6.67 -20.56 -22.31
C GLY A 305 7.21 -21.07 -23.65
N TRP A 306 7.65 -20.19 -24.55
CA TRP A 306 8.12 -20.53 -25.87
C TRP A 306 9.56 -20.07 -26.09
N ARG A 307 10.39 -20.97 -26.65
CA ARG A 307 11.77 -20.65 -27.05
C ARG A 307 12.11 -21.36 -28.35
N PRO A 308 12.81 -20.70 -29.29
CA PRO A 308 13.39 -21.38 -30.44
C PRO A 308 14.34 -22.50 -30.01
N ASP A 309 14.38 -23.59 -30.78
CA ASP A 309 15.28 -24.71 -30.51
C ASP A 309 16.75 -24.25 -30.48
N GLY A 310 17.50 -24.73 -29.49
CA GLY A 310 18.90 -24.34 -29.25
C GLY A 310 19.12 -23.01 -28.52
N GLN A 311 18.08 -22.26 -28.16
CA GLN A 311 18.23 -21.05 -27.33
C GLN A 311 18.31 -21.39 -25.83
N PRO A 312 19.09 -20.63 -25.03
CA PRO A 312 19.13 -20.83 -23.59
C PRO A 312 17.83 -20.36 -22.92
N PRO A 313 17.55 -20.74 -21.66
CA PRO A 313 16.42 -20.20 -20.89
C PRO A 313 16.47 -18.68 -20.73
N ASP A 314 15.32 -18.03 -20.49
CA ASP A 314 15.22 -16.56 -20.42
C ASP A 314 16.26 -15.92 -19.48
N PRO A 315 16.49 -16.40 -18.24
CA PRO A 315 17.49 -15.82 -17.36
C PRO A 315 18.92 -15.83 -17.93
N GLU A 316 19.27 -16.84 -18.71
CA GLU A 316 20.60 -16.95 -19.34
C GLU A 316 20.69 -16.08 -20.60
N ALA A 317 19.62 -16.05 -21.39
CA ALA A 317 19.52 -15.20 -22.58
C ALA A 317 19.66 -13.72 -22.21
N TYR A 318 18.92 -13.25 -21.20
CA TYR A 318 19.00 -11.88 -20.71
C TYR A 318 20.39 -11.53 -20.19
N ARG A 319 21.01 -12.38 -19.36
CA ARG A 319 22.36 -12.12 -18.85
C ARG A 319 23.39 -12.01 -19.97
N SER A 320 23.39 -12.98 -20.90
CA SER A 320 24.33 -13.01 -22.04
C SER A 320 24.18 -11.78 -22.94
N ALA A 321 22.95 -11.41 -23.30
CA ALA A 321 22.70 -10.28 -24.17
C ALA A 321 23.03 -8.93 -23.49
N LEU A 322 22.65 -8.76 -22.22
CA LEU A 322 22.95 -7.54 -21.47
C LEU A 322 24.46 -7.38 -21.20
N ASP A 323 25.21 -8.46 -21.07
CA ASP A 323 26.68 -8.40 -20.99
C ASP A 323 27.32 -7.99 -22.32
N GLN A 324 26.74 -8.38 -23.46
CA GLN A 324 27.20 -7.91 -24.78
C GLN A 324 26.90 -6.42 -25.01
N LEU A 325 25.83 -5.91 -24.41
CA LEU A 325 25.47 -4.49 -24.44
C LEU A 325 26.22 -3.64 -23.41
N ALA A 326 26.91 -4.26 -22.45
CA ALA A 326 27.54 -3.54 -21.35
C ALA A 326 28.57 -2.51 -21.85
N GLY A 327 28.41 -1.25 -21.42
CA GLY A 327 29.28 -0.14 -21.82
C GLY A 327 28.95 0.48 -23.18
N THR A 328 27.94 -0.04 -23.89
CA THR A 328 27.40 0.60 -25.10
C THR A 328 26.43 1.72 -24.70
N SER A 329 26.50 2.86 -25.37
CA SER A 329 25.46 3.89 -25.23
C SER A 329 24.16 3.36 -25.83
N ILE A 330 23.07 3.35 -25.06
CA ILE A 330 21.78 2.86 -25.55
C ILE A 330 20.94 4.05 -26.03
N ASP A 331 20.66 4.07 -27.32
CA ASP A 331 19.86 5.08 -28.01
C ASP A 331 18.97 4.42 -29.08
N GLU A 332 18.19 5.23 -29.81
CA GLU A 332 17.32 4.75 -30.90
C GLU A 332 18.10 4.01 -31.99
N HIS A 333 19.33 4.43 -32.29
CA HIS A 333 20.16 3.77 -33.30
C HIS A 333 20.59 2.38 -32.84
N THR A 334 20.99 2.26 -31.57
CA THR A 334 21.35 0.99 -30.94
C THR A 334 20.16 0.04 -30.93
N VAL A 335 18.97 0.51 -30.53
CA VAL A 335 17.73 -0.25 -30.57
C VAL A 335 17.39 -0.71 -31.99
N SER A 336 17.51 0.16 -33.00
CA SER A 336 17.30 -0.21 -34.40
C SER A 336 18.29 -1.28 -34.86
N ALA A 337 19.57 -1.19 -34.45
CA ALA A 337 20.58 -2.17 -34.81
C ALA A 337 20.32 -3.56 -34.18
N LEU A 338 19.69 -3.62 -33.00
CA LEU A 338 19.33 -4.89 -32.36
C LEU A 338 18.28 -5.68 -33.14
N ILE A 339 17.39 -5.00 -33.87
CA ILE A 339 16.41 -5.64 -34.75
C ILE A 339 17.11 -6.42 -35.87
N ASP A 340 18.26 -5.95 -36.35
CA ASP A 340 19.00 -6.58 -37.44
C ASP A 340 20.16 -7.46 -36.98
N ASN A 341 20.47 -7.49 -35.69
CA ASN A 341 21.57 -8.27 -35.12
C ASN A 341 21.21 -9.77 -35.02
N PRO A 342 21.83 -10.67 -35.80
CA PRO A 342 21.47 -12.09 -35.78
C PRO A 342 21.70 -12.79 -34.44
N ALA A 343 22.64 -12.29 -33.62
CA ALA A 343 22.96 -12.87 -32.32
C ALA A 343 22.02 -12.40 -31.20
N LEU A 344 21.46 -11.19 -31.33
CA LEU A 344 20.65 -10.56 -30.27
C LEU A 344 19.17 -10.42 -30.61
N ARG A 345 18.77 -10.53 -31.90
CA ARG A 345 17.40 -10.32 -32.38
C ARG A 345 16.35 -11.09 -31.57
N SER A 346 16.54 -12.41 -31.41
CA SER A 346 15.56 -13.25 -30.72
C SER A 346 15.37 -12.84 -29.26
N TRP A 347 16.46 -12.58 -28.54
CA TRP A 347 16.37 -12.07 -27.17
C TRP A 347 15.73 -10.68 -27.13
N PHE A 348 16.07 -9.81 -28.08
CA PHE A 348 15.55 -8.45 -28.10
C PHE A 348 14.04 -8.42 -28.38
N GLU A 349 13.52 -9.34 -29.20
CA GLU A 349 12.09 -9.54 -29.37
C GLU A 349 11.41 -9.90 -28.03
N ASP A 350 11.95 -10.88 -27.30
CA ASP A 350 11.46 -11.26 -25.96
C ASP A 350 11.48 -10.05 -25.00
N ALA A 351 12.62 -9.36 -24.94
CA ALA A 351 12.82 -8.20 -24.06
C ALA A 351 11.84 -7.06 -24.36
N ARG A 352 11.59 -6.77 -25.64
CA ARG A 352 10.60 -5.75 -26.03
C ARG A 352 9.20 -6.15 -25.59
N VAL A 353 8.81 -7.41 -25.79
CA VAL A 353 7.50 -7.91 -25.39
C VAL A 353 7.33 -7.78 -23.88
N ASP A 354 8.31 -8.22 -23.10
CA ASP A 354 8.26 -8.15 -21.64
C ASP A 354 8.17 -6.70 -21.13
N LEU A 355 9.02 -5.81 -21.62
CA LEU A 355 9.01 -4.38 -21.25
C LEU A 355 7.65 -3.72 -21.58
N ILE A 356 7.13 -3.94 -22.78
CA ILE A 356 5.83 -3.40 -23.21
C ILE A 356 4.69 -4.00 -22.39
N ARG A 357 4.73 -5.31 -22.07
CA ARG A 357 3.71 -5.96 -21.25
C ARG A 357 3.70 -5.45 -19.82
N GLN A 358 4.86 -5.20 -19.22
CA GLN A 358 4.94 -4.61 -17.88
C GLN A 358 4.33 -3.20 -17.86
N TRP A 359 4.60 -2.40 -18.89
CA TRP A 359 4.03 -1.07 -19.03
C TRP A 359 2.51 -1.11 -19.29
N LEU A 360 2.04 -1.84 -20.31
CA LEU A 360 0.62 -1.98 -20.65
C LEU A 360 -0.20 -2.62 -19.53
N GLY A 361 0.43 -3.46 -18.70
CA GLY A 361 -0.21 -4.10 -17.55
C GLY A 361 -0.56 -3.13 -16.43
N HIS A 362 0.07 -1.95 -16.37
CA HIS A 362 -0.13 -0.97 -15.31
C HIS A 362 -1.41 -0.15 -15.53
N PRO A 363 -2.26 0.03 -14.50
CA PRO A 363 -3.55 0.72 -14.65
C PRO A 363 -3.43 2.19 -15.08
N ALA A 364 -2.37 2.91 -14.68
CA ALA A 364 -2.15 4.28 -15.18
C ALA A 364 -1.77 4.31 -16.67
N SER A 365 -1.05 3.29 -17.17
CA SER A 365 -0.75 3.17 -18.60
C SER A 365 -1.99 2.81 -19.40
N MET A 366 -2.82 1.90 -18.88
CA MET A 366 -4.15 1.60 -19.44
C MET A 366 -5.00 2.86 -19.54
N ALA A 367 -5.00 3.70 -18.49
CA ALA A 367 -5.69 4.97 -18.51
C ALA A 367 -5.17 5.89 -19.62
N ARG A 368 -3.85 6.03 -19.73
CA ARG A 368 -3.19 6.87 -20.73
C ARG A 368 -3.51 6.47 -22.17
N ILE A 369 -3.63 5.18 -22.47
CA ILE A 369 -3.98 4.69 -23.81
C ILE A 369 -5.48 4.52 -24.02
N GLY A 370 -6.30 4.77 -23.00
CA GLY A 370 -7.75 4.58 -23.04
C GLY A 370 -8.17 3.11 -23.18
N TYR A 371 -7.55 2.19 -22.44
CA TYR A 371 -7.89 0.77 -22.44
C TYR A 371 -8.65 0.36 -21.18
N ASP A 372 -9.97 0.16 -21.32
CA ASP A 372 -10.90 -0.22 -20.25
C ASP A 372 -11.47 -1.64 -20.41
N GLY A 373 -10.91 -2.45 -21.32
CA GLY A 373 -11.39 -3.82 -21.60
C GLY A 373 -11.43 -4.76 -20.39
N PHE A 374 -10.74 -4.42 -19.29
CA PHE A 374 -10.82 -5.13 -18.02
C PHE A 374 -12.19 -4.98 -17.32
N ALA A 375 -12.95 -3.93 -17.65
CA ALA A 375 -14.25 -3.58 -17.07
C ALA A 375 -15.43 -4.13 -17.88
N ALA A 376 -15.18 -4.88 -18.96
CA ALA A 376 -16.23 -5.52 -19.77
C ALA A 376 -16.86 -6.76 -19.08
N GLY A 377 -16.35 -7.17 -17.91
CA GLY A 377 -16.98 -8.18 -17.06
C GLY A 377 -17.88 -7.56 -15.98
N SER A 378 -18.71 -8.34 -15.30
CA SER A 378 -19.42 -7.87 -14.10
C SER A 378 -19.59 -9.02 -13.11
N ILE A 379 -19.44 -8.71 -11.82
CA ILE A 379 -19.66 -9.65 -10.70
C ILE A 379 -21.15 -10.00 -10.57
N ALA A 380 -22.03 -9.04 -10.82
CA ALA A 380 -23.48 -9.20 -10.67
C ALA A 380 -24.17 -9.73 -11.94
N THR A 381 -23.54 -9.57 -13.10
CA THR A 381 -24.08 -9.97 -14.40
C THR A 381 -22.97 -10.47 -15.29
N ILE A 382 -22.67 -11.78 -15.21
CA ILE A 382 -21.79 -12.43 -16.17
C ILE A 382 -22.32 -12.16 -17.59
N GLY A 383 -21.53 -11.50 -18.44
CA GLY A 383 -21.79 -11.43 -19.89
C GLY A 383 -22.47 -10.18 -20.44
N ARG A 384 -22.58 -9.07 -19.70
CA ARG A 384 -22.89 -7.77 -20.30
C ARG A 384 -21.57 -7.04 -20.54
N GLY A 385 -20.92 -7.33 -21.68
CA GLY A 385 -19.88 -6.47 -22.23
C GLY A 385 -20.44 -5.07 -22.55
N TYR A 386 -19.81 -4.35 -23.47
CA TYR A 386 -20.28 -3.03 -23.89
C TYR A 386 -21.75 -3.07 -24.35
N HIS A 387 -22.56 -2.11 -23.88
CA HIS A 387 -23.95 -1.96 -24.33
C HIS A 387 -24.02 -1.18 -25.64
N LEU A 388 -23.15 -0.18 -25.80
CA LEU A 388 -22.99 0.59 -27.01
C LEU A 388 -21.81 0.03 -27.82
N LEU A 389 -22.07 -0.34 -29.07
CA LEU A 389 -21.09 -0.88 -30.01
C LEU A 389 -21.13 -0.03 -31.28
N GLY A 390 -20.82 1.26 -31.14
CA GLY A 390 -20.82 2.24 -32.23
C GLY A 390 -19.53 3.07 -32.23
N PRO A 391 -18.99 3.48 -33.40
CA PRO A 391 -17.84 4.36 -33.45
C PRO A 391 -18.11 5.69 -32.74
N GLY A 392 -17.32 6.02 -31.73
CA GLY A 392 -17.47 7.25 -30.94
C GLY A 392 -18.60 7.22 -29.91
N GLU A 393 -19.33 6.11 -29.78
CA GLU A 393 -20.29 5.89 -28.70
C GLU A 393 -19.56 5.36 -27.46
N ARG A 394 -20.03 5.77 -26.28
CA ARG A 394 -19.48 5.33 -24.99
C ARG A 394 -20.61 5.01 -24.03
N ASP A 395 -20.48 3.89 -23.34
CA ASP A 395 -21.34 3.58 -22.22
C ASP A 395 -21.14 4.61 -21.09
N ALA A 396 -22.23 4.89 -20.36
CA ALA A 396 -22.23 5.88 -19.28
C ALA A 396 -21.29 5.56 -18.10
N TRP A 397 -20.76 4.33 -18.03
CA TRP A 397 -19.81 3.91 -17.01
C TRP A 397 -18.35 4.14 -17.41
N GLU A 398 -18.08 4.38 -18.70
CA GLU A 398 -16.73 4.59 -19.20
C GLU A 398 -16.17 5.90 -18.65
N PRO A 399 -14.86 5.97 -18.33
CA PRO A 399 -14.22 7.21 -17.92
C PRO A 399 -14.40 8.30 -18.99
N GLN A 400 -14.69 9.53 -18.56
CA GLN A 400 -14.84 10.67 -19.47
C GLN A 400 -13.55 10.94 -20.26
N GLU A 401 -12.42 10.70 -19.63
CA GLU A 401 -11.07 10.85 -20.21
C GLU A 401 -10.67 9.68 -21.13
N LEU A 402 -11.52 8.66 -21.31
CA LEU A 402 -11.21 7.55 -22.21
C LEU A 402 -10.91 8.09 -23.62
N GLY A 403 -9.79 7.71 -24.22
CA GLY A 403 -9.42 8.16 -25.57
C GLY A 403 -9.12 9.67 -25.71
N THR A 404 -9.13 10.45 -24.63
CA THR A 404 -8.47 11.76 -24.62
C THR A 404 -7.01 11.52 -24.30
N THR A 405 -6.10 11.91 -25.20
CA THR A 405 -4.66 11.79 -24.96
C THR A 405 -4.31 12.71 -23.79
N LEU A 406 -3.91 12.11 -22.66
CA LEU A 406 -3.35 12.80 -21.50
C LEU A 406 -1.92 13.27 -21.78
#